data_AF-A0A936KKY0-F1
#
_entry.id   AF-A0A936KKY0-F1
#
_cell.length_a   1.000
_cell.length_b   1.000
_cell.length_c   1.000
_cell.angle_alpha   90.00
_cell.angle_beta   90.00
_cell.angle_gamma   90.00
#
_symmetry.space_group_name_H-M   'P 1'
#
loop_
_entity.id
_entity.type
_entity.pdbx_description
1 polymer ?
#
loop_
_entity_poly.entity_id
_entity_poly.type
_entity_poly.pdbx_seq_one_letter_code
_entity_poly.pdbx_strand_id
1 'polypeptide(L)'
;MIEKKTSLDIPGVSIMDAKIEIYNNTTEKQVLTIDKSDSPHFNYFLEEGNHYTIMIRKEGYFVKRIEAFVNVKGCILCMEEMNTINNGLSDNLTQGHKKGVIQASIELAPLRLNETMKIENIYYDYNQFFIRKEAGKELDKIVTLLKNNPGIQVELGSHTDSRGNDEYNLELSDNRAKAAVEYIIKNGIDKNRILSKGYGETKLTNRCKDGVVCSEAEHQNNRRTELKILGIKKDPNDEKTLEEIIRYENIDKKLAEIENQKTIEVVEGQDIKEAINNAETIAKQKNWLKSSCQLNFITIMNSTQVGIIAILLKLMFLNLLIQN
;
A
#
# COMPACT_ATOMS: atom_id res chain seq x y z
N MET A 1 -27.26 -4.52 -27.06
CA MET A 1 -25.87 -4.60 -26.58
C MET A 1 -25.65 -3.40 -25.68
N ILE A 2 -25.73 -3.59 -24.37
CA ILE A 2 -25.49 -2.53 -23.40
C ILE A 2 -23.99 -2.60 -23.09
N GLU A 3 -23.24 -1.59 -23.53
CA GLU A 3 -21.85 -1.44 -23.17
C GLU A 3 -21.73 -1.49 -21.64
N LYS A 4 -21.03 -2.50 -21.13
CA LYS A 4 -20.50 -2.47 -19.77
C LYS A 4 -19.51 -1.32 -19.72
N LYS A 5 -19.93 -0.15 -19.25
CA LYS A 5 -19.01 0.86 -18.73
C LYS A 5 -18.32 0.27 -17.51
N THR A 6 -17.14 -0.27 -17.75
CA THR A 6 -16.23 -0.88 -16.79
C THR A 6 -15.05 0.07 -16.68
N SER A 7 -14.52 0.28 -15.46
CA SER A 7 -13.37 1.15 -15.13
C SER A 7 -13.57 2.67 -15.30
N LEU A 8 -12.78 3.45 -14.56
CA LEU A 8 -12.75 4.91 -14.57
C LEU A 8 -12.60 5.45 -16.01
N ASP A 9 -13.66 6.00 -16.59
CA ASP A 9 -13.60 6.86 -17.81
C ASP A 9 -13.10 8.27 -17.43
N ILE A 10 -12.00 8.38 -16.68
CA ILE A 10 -11.21 9.61 -16.69
C ILE A 10 -10.19 9.42 -17.80
N PRO A 11 -10.17 10.25 -18.86
CA PRO A 11 -9.11 10.18 -19.86
C PRO A 11 -7.77 10.28 -19.14
N GLY A 12 -7.03 9.19 -19.12
CA GLY A 12 -5.70 9.18 -18.53
C GLY A 12 -4.81 10.13 -19.31
N VAL A 13 -3.99 10.89 -18.61
CA VAL A 13 -3.02 11.76 -19.27
C VAL A 13 -1.72 11.00 -19.42
N SER A 14 -1.11 11.13 -20.59
CA SER A 14 0.21 10.61 -20.90
C SER A 14 1.26 10.97 -19.83
N ILE A 15 2.25 10.09 -19.68
CA ILE A 15 3.48 10.30 -18.88
C ILE A 15 4.40 11.40 -19.39
N MET A 16 4.08 12.10 -20.48
CA MET A 16 4.82 13.31 -20.88
C MET A 16 4.89 14.30 -19.72
N ASP A 17 6.04 14.93 -19.53
CA ASP A 17 6.40 15.80 -18.42
C ASP A 17 6.43 15.12 -17.02
N ALA A 18 6.25 13.80 -16.92
CA ALA A 18 6.37 13.09 -15.66
C ALA A 18 7.83 12.78 -15.31
N LYS A 19 8.14 12.74 -14.01
CA LYS A 19 9.37 12.16 -13.47
C LYS A 19 9.22 10.64 -13.41
N ILE A 20 10.18 9.90 -13.95
CA ILE A 20 10.20 8.43 -13.97
C ILE A 20 11.49 7.95 -13.30
N GLU A 21 11.36 7.07 -12.31
CA GLU A 21 12.50 6.45 -11.65
C GLU A 21 12.34 4.94 -11.63
N ILE A 22 13.44 4.22 -11.81
CA ILE A 22 13.49 2.76 -11.69
C ILE A 22 14.58 2.39 -10.71
N TYR A 23 14.20 1.59 -9.73
CA TYR A 23 15.09 1.03 -8.73
C TYR A 23 15.09 -0.49 -8.86
N ASN A 24 16.27 -1.10 -8.90
CA ASN A 24 16.43 -2.54 -8.84
C ASN A 24 16.55 -2.97 -7.38
N ASN A 25 15.50 -3.58 -6.84
CA ASN A 25 15.44 -4.07 -5.46
C ASN A 25 16.40 -5.23 -5.20
N THR A 26 16.75 -6.00 -6.23
CA THR A 26 17.66 -7.15 -6.10
C THR A 26 19.12 -6.70 -5.98
N THR A 27 19.51 -5.66 -6.71
CA THR A 27 20.89 -5.11 -6.65
C THR A 27 21.02 -3.91 -5.72
N GLU A 28 19.90 -3.46 -5.14
CA GLU A 28 19.79 -2.28 -4.26
C GLU A 28 20.35 -1.00 -4.92
N LYS A 29 19.97 -0.75 -6.18
CA LYS A 29 20.48 0.39 -6.95
C LYS A 29 19.40 1.09 -7.75
N GLN A 30 19.47 2.42 -7.78
CA GLN A 30 18.74 3.22 -8.76
C GLN A 30 19.37 3.04 -10.14
N VAL A 31 18.59 2.55 -11.09
CA VAL A 31 19.06 2.18 -12.45
C VAL A 31 18.57 3.15 -13.53
N LEU A 32 17.53 3.94 -13.25
CA LEU A 32 17.05 4.99 -14.14
C LEU A 32 16.47 6.17 -13.35
N THR A 33 16.76 7.38 -13.83
CA THR A 33 16.10 8.63 -13.42
C THR A 33 15.87 9.47 -14.67
N ILE A 34 14.60 9.78 -14.93
CA ILE A 34 14.17 10.75 -15.94
C ILE A 34 13.42 11.82 -15.17
N ASP A 35 13.98 13.01 -15.01
CA ASP A 35 13.33 14.08 -14.26
C ASP A 35 12.09 14.63 -14.96
N LYS A 36 12.08 14.57 -16.30
CA LYS A 36 10.98 15.04 -17.12
C LYS A 36 10.92 14.25 -18.44
N SER A 37 9.91 13.41 -18.60
CA SER A 37 9.70 12.63 -19.83
C SER A 37 9.33 13.54 -21.00
N ASP A 38 10.00 13.38 -22.13
CA ASP A 38 9.71 14.05 -23.40
C ASP A 38 8.77 13.24 -24.31
N SER A 39 8.50 11.98 -23.94
CA SER A 39 7.73 11.02 -24.72
C SER A 39 6.52 10.51 -23.94
N PRO A 40 5.40 10.21 -24.61
CA PRO A 40 4.26 9.54 -24.02
C PRO A 40 4.48 8.04 -23.77
N HIS A 41 5.61 7.50 -24.24
CA HIS A 41 6.04 6.13 -24.04
C HIS A 41 7.41 6.12 -23.38
N PHE A 42 7.63 5.18 -22.47
CA PHE A 42 8.97 4.87 -21.98
C PHE A 42 9.28 3.41 -22.29
N ASN A 43 10.55 3.15 -22.63
CA ASN A 43 11.07 1.82 -22.84
C ASN A 43 12.25 1.60 -21.90
N TYR A 44 12.22 0.52 -21.14
CA TYR A 44 13.36 0.12 -20.31
C TYR A 44 13.52 -1.39 -20.33
N PHE A 45 14.78 -1.83 -20.35
CA PHE A 45 15.14 -3.25 -20.37
C PHE A 45 15.29 -3.76 -18.95
N LEU A 46 14.47 -4.76 -18.58
CA LEU A 46 14.56 -5.41 -17.29
C LEU A 46 15.32 -6.74 -17.42
N GLU A 47 16.38 -6.88 -16.62
CA GLU A 47 17.21 -8.08 -16.59
C GLU A 47 16.55 -9.19 -15.78
N GLU A 48 16.65 -10.43 -16.28
CA GLU A 48 16.20 -11.65 -15.59
C GLU A 48 16.77 -11.80 -14.18
N GLY A 49 15.99 -12.38 -13.27
CA GLY A 49 16.39 -12.65 -11.89
C GLY A 49 16.24 -11.45 -10.96
N ASN A 50 15.73 -10.32 -11.45
CA ASN A 50 15.61 -9.09 -10.69
C ASN A 50 14.16 -8.70 -10.40
N HIS A 51 13.99 -7.95 -9.31
CA HIS A 51 12.77 -7.24 -8.93
C HIS A 51 13.02 -5.74 -9.02
N TYR A 52 12.15 -5.02 -9.72
CA TYR A 52 12.23 -3.58 -9.92
C TYR A 52 11.02 -2.88 -9.34
N THR A 53 11.25 -1.71 -8.76
CA THR A 53 10.20 -0.73 -8.45
C THR A 53 10.32 0.41 -9.46
N ILE A 54 9.22 0.72 -10.13
CA ILE A 54 9.11 1.81 -11.08
C ILE A 54 8.15 2.83 -10.49
N MET A 55 8.59 4.08 -10.36
CA MET A 55 7.79 5.16 -9.80
C MET A 55 7.67 6.31 -10.80
N ILE A 56 6.43 6.69 -11.11
CA ILE A 56 6.08 7.75 -12.05
C ILE A 56 5.33 8.82 -11.27
N ARG A 57 5.85 10.05 -11.28
CA ARG A 57 5.31 11.20 -10.56
C ARG A 57 5.04 12.34 -11.53
N LYS A 58 3.86 12.94 -11.42
CA LYS A 58 3.47 14.13 -12.18
C LYS A 58 2.63 15.01 -11.30
N GLU A 59 2.95 16.30 -11.24
CA GLU A 59 2.23 17.26 -10.41
C GLU A 59 0.75 17.29 -10.76
N GLY A 60 -0.12 17.16 -9.74
CA GLY A 60 -1.57 17.12 -9.93
C GLY A 60 -2.12 15.77 -10.39
N TYR A 61 -1.34 14.69 -10.33
CA TYR A 61 -1.76 13.33 -10.67
C TYR A 61 -1.39 12.35 -9.56
N PHE A 62 -2.11 11.23 -9.50
CA PHE A 62 -1.75 10.15 -8.60
C PHE A 62 -0.38 9.60 -8.98
N VAL A 63 0.46 9.38 -7.97
CA VAL A 63 1.73 8.65 -8.14
C VAL A 63 1.40 7.25 -8.64
N LYS A 64 2.07 6.82 -9.71
CA LYS A 64 1.97 5.42 -10.20
C LYS A 64 3.23 4.68 -9.77
N ARG A 65 3.05 3.64 -8.94
CA ARG A 65 4.11 2.70 -8.56
C ARG A 65 3.82 1.34 -9.16
N ILE A 66 4.80 0.74 -9.81
CA ILE A 66 4.72 -0.57 -10.46
C ILE A 66 5.85 -1.43 -9.92
N GLU A 67 5.53 -2.64 -9.48
CA GLU A 67 6.51 -3.64 -9.08
C GLU A 67 6.65 -4.67 -10.20
N ALA A 68 7.85 -4.80 -10.77
CA ALA A 68 8.13 -5.71 -11.88
C ALA A 68 9.09 -6.82 -11.45
N PHE A 69 8.68 -8.08 -11.60
CA PHE A 69 9.46 -9.28 -11.28
C PHE A 69 9.81 -10.01 -12.59
N VAL A 70 11.10 -10.18 -12.90
CA VAL A 70 11.54 -10.82 -14.15
C VAL A 70 12.09 -12.22 -13.88
N ASN A 71 11.35 -13.25 -14.27
CA ASN A 71 11.66 -14.66 -13.99
C ASN A 71 11.97 -14.96 -12.51
N VAL A 72 11.35 -14.20 -11.60
CA VAL A 72 11.42 -14.41 -10.15
C VAL A 72 10.06 -14.97 -9.71
N LYS A 73 10.04 -15.88 -8.73
CA LYS A 73 8.80 -16.54 -8.23
C LYS A 73 8.01 -17.34 -9.29
N GLY A 74 8.68 -17.85 -10.33
CA GLY A 74 8.03 -18.70 -11.35
C GLY A 74 7.19 -17.96 -12.40
N CYS A 75 7.35 -16.64 -12.51
CA CYS A 75 6.66 -15.80 -13.48
C CYS A 75 7.68 -15.11 -14.40
N ILE A 76 7.54 -15.22 -15.72
CA ILE A 76 8.50 -14.70 -16.70
C ILE A 76 8.61 -13.17 -16.63
N LEU A 77 7.47 -12.47 -16.57
CA LEU A 77 7.38 -11.05 -16.23
C LEU A 77 6.06 -10.85 -15.49
N CYS A 78 6.14 -10.46 -14.21
CA CYS A 78 4.98 -10.16 -13.39
C CYS A 78 5.03 -8.69 -13.01
N MET A 79 4.03 -7.93 -13.42
CA MET A 79 3.85 -6.54 -12.99
C MET A 79 2.69 -6.45 -12.02
N GLU A 80 2.99 -6.06 -10.79
CA GLU A 80 1.98 -5.73 -9.80
C GLU A 80 1.78 -4.21 -9.82
N GLU A 81 0.64 -3.78 -10.33
CA GLU A 81 0.22 -2.39 -10.22
C GLU A 81 -0.26 -2.15 -8.78
N MET A 82 0.57 -1.47 -8.00
CA MET A 82 0.24 -1.12 -6.62
C MET A 82 -0.92 -0.09 -6.52
N ASN A 83 -1.30 0.54 -7.64
CA ASN A 83 -2.42 1.47 -7.73
C ASN A 83 -3.31 1.09 -8.93
N THR A 84 -4.45 0.46 -8.68
CA THR A 84 -5.44 0.13 -9.72
C THR A 84 -6.04 1.41 -10.29
N ILE A 85 -5.68 1.75 -11.54
CA ILE A 85 -6.45 2.49 -12.57
C ILE A 85 -5.65 2.35 -13.89
N ASN A 86 -6.34 1.80 -14.90
CA ASN A 86 -6.07 1.65 -16.34
C ASN A 86 -4.68 1.12 -16.79
N ASN A 87 -4.69 -0.10 -17.37
CA ASN A 87 -3.50 -0.80 -17.83
C ASN A 87 -3.23 -0.55 -19.32
N GLY A 88 -2.16 0.17 -19.62
CA GLY A 88 -1.55 0.31 -20.94
C GLY A 88 -0.13 -0.24 -20.96
N LEU A 89 0.07 -1.45 -20.43
CA LEU A 89 1.38 -2.11 -20.33
C LEU A 89 1.45 -3.30 -21.28
N SER A 90 2.43 -3.28 -22.19
CA SER A 90 2.73 -4.38 -23.10
C SER A 90 4.07 -5.02 -22.74
N ASP A 91 4.06 -6.33 -22.55
CA ASP A 91 5.24 -7.13 -22.26
C ASP A 91 5.77 -7.77 -23.55
N ASN A 92 6.96 -7.35 -23.98
CA ASN A 92 7.68 -8.03 -25.06
C ASN A 92 8.89 -8.78 -24.49
N LEU A 93 8.89 -10.11 -24.66
CA LEU A 93 9.99 -10.97 -24.24
C LEU A 93 10.97 -11.20 -25.39
N THR A 94 12.26 -11.11 -25.09
CA THR A 94 13.32 -11.49 -26.05
C THR A 94 13.41 -13.01 -26.22
N GLN A 95 13.98 -13.47 -27.35
CA GLN A 95 14.21 -14.90 -27.59
C GLN A 95 15.05 -15.51 -26.45
N GLY A 96 14.48 -16.52 -25.78
CA GLY A 96 15.09 -17.19 -24.64
C GLY A 96 14.69 -16.64 -23.26
N HIS A 97 13.75 -15.70 -23.17
CA HIS A 97 13.17 -15.16 -21.92
C HIS A 97 14.18 -14.47 -20.98
N LYS A 98 15.38 -14.14 -21.46
CA LYS A 98 16.45 -13.53 -20.64
C LYS A 98 16.27 -12.04 -20.37
N LYS A 99 15.35 -11.38 -21.08
CA LYS A 99 15.13 -9.93 -21.01
C LYS A 99 13.66 -9.61 -21.25
N GLY A 100 13.07 -8.82 -20.35
CA GLY A 100 11.77 -8.19 -20.53
C GLY A 100 11.94 -6.76 -21.02
N VAL A 101 11.11 -6.34 -21.97
CA VAL A 101 10.97 -4.93 -22.37
C VAL A 101 9.63 -4.45 -21.87
N ILE A 102 9.64 -3.41 -21.02
CA ILE A 102 8.42 -2.66 -20.73
C ILE A 102 8.25 -1.64 -21.84
N GLN A 103 7.19 -1.78 -22.63
CA GLN A 103 6.69 -0.73 -23.50
C GLN A 103 5.32 -0.33 -22.98
N ALA A 104 5.25 0.87 -22.41
CA ALA A 104 4.08 1.28 -21.66
C ALA A 104 3.51 2.60 -22.18
N SER A 105 2.23 2.57 -22.55
CA SER A 105 1.37 3.74 -22.70
C SER A 105 0.67 3.93 -21.35
N ILE A 106 1.41 4.42 -20.36
CA ILE A 106 0.87 4.59 -19.01
C ILE A 106 0.00 5.83 -18.97
N GLU A 107 -1.20 5.64 -18.45
CA GLU A 107 -2.16 6.68 -18.18
C GLU A 107 -2.11 7.06 -16.70
N LEU A 108 -1.95 8.36 -16.44
CA LEU A 108 -1.99 8.91 -15.09
C LEU A 108 -3.38 9.48 -14.80
N ALA A 109 -3.96 9.08 -13.68
CA ALA A 109 -5.21 9.62 -13.18
C ALA A 109 -4.96 11.00 -12.53
N PRO A 110 -5.67 12.06 -12.92
CA PRO A 110 -5.55 13.36 -12.29
C PRO A 110 -6.05 13.32 -10.84
N LEU A 111 -5.44 14.12 -9.97
CA LEU A 111 -5.87 14.36 -8.60
C LEU A 111 -6.79 15.57 -8.56
N ARG A 112 -8.10 15.37 -8.39
CA ARG A 112 -9.07 16.47 -8.29
C ARG A 112 -9.83 16.44 -6.97
N LEU A 113 -9.96 17.60 -6.35
CA LEU A 113 -10.78 17.76 -5.15
C LEU A 113 -12.24 17.43 -5.43
N ASN A 114 -12.89 16.77 -4.49
CA ASN A 114 -14.27 16.28 -4.55
C ASN A 114 -14.55 15.24 -5.64
N GLU A 115 -13.54 14.81 -6.40
CA GLU A 115 -13.68 13.68 -7.31
C GLU A 115 -13.91 12.40 -6.52
N THR A 116 -14.84 11.58 -7.03
CA THR A 116 -15.28 10.35 -6.38
C THR A 116 -14.96 9.17 -7.28
N MET A 117 -14.24 8.19 -6.73
CA MET A 117 -13.87 6.96 -7.40
C MET A 117 -14.68 5.81 -6.80
N LYS A 118 -15.37 5.05 -7.64
CA LYS A 118 -16.07 3.85 -7.20
C LYS A 118 -15.05 2.76 -6.87
N ILE A 119 -15.16 2.16 -5.70
CA ILE A 119 -14.35 1.01 -5.33
C ILE A 119 -15.14 -0.25 -5.68
N GLU A 120 -14.61 -1.03 -6.60
CA GLU A 120 -15.26 -2.27 -7.01
C GLU A 120 -15.18 -3.31 -5.89
N ASN A 121 -16.20 -4.17 -5.81
CA ASN A 121 -16.13 -5.45 -5.08
C ASN A 121 -15.88 -5.39 -3.55
N ILE A 122 -16.21 -4.31 -2.85
CA ILE A 122 -16.40 -4.38 -1.39
C ILE A 122 -17.76 -5.03 -1.11
N TYR A 123 -17.81 -6.35 -1.26
CA TYR A 123 -19.02 -7.11 -0.98
C TYR A 123 -19.21 -7.28 0.52
N TYR A 124 -20.34 -6.79 1.01
CA TYR A 124 -20.86 -7.10 2.33
C TYR A 124 -22.00 -8.11 2.18
N ASP A 125 -22.08 -9.10 3.07
CA ASP A 125 -23.27 -9.96 3.16
C ASP A 125 -24.50 -9.10 3.46
N TYR A 126 -25.67 -9.62 3.09
CA TYR A 126 -26.93 -9.04 3.52
C TYR A 126 -26.93 -8.90 5.05
N ASN A 127 -27.14 -7.68 5.54
CA ASN A 127 -27.13 -7.32 6.96
C ASN A 127 -25.79 -7.54 7.71
N GLN A 128 -24.64 -7.55 7.02
CA GLN A 128 -23.34 -7.58 7.69
C GLN A 128 -22.44 -6.41 7.30
N PHE A 129 -21.51 -6.08 8.20
CA PHE A 129 -20.47 -5.05 8.03
C PHE A 129 -19.05 -5.62 8.20
N PHE A 130 -18.90 -6.93 8.43
CA PHE A 130 -17.59 -7.57 8.48
C PHE A 130 -16.90 -7.56 7.11
N ILE A 131 -15.60 -7.29 7.10
CA ILE A 131 -14.79 -7.26 5.88
C ILE A 131 -14.41 -8.69 5.53
N ARG A 132 -14.98 -9.20 4.44
CA ARG A 132 -14.58 -10.48 3.85
C ARG A 132 -13.12 -10.42 3.39
N LYS A 133 -12.46 -11.58 3.30
CA LYS A 133 -11.10 -11.70 2.75
C LYS A 133 -10.95 -11.03 1.37
N GLU A 134 -11.95 -11.21 0.51
CA GLU A 134 -11.94 -10.59 -0.84
C GLU A 134 -12.13 -9.07 -0.78
N ALA A 135 -12.96 -8.57 0.14
CA ALA A 135 -13.08 -7.13 0.39
C ALA A 135 -11.77 -6.55 0.96
N GLY A 136 -11.04 -7.33 1.77
CA GLY A 136 -9.71 -6.96 2.25
C GLY A 136 -8.73 -6.64 1.13
N LYS A 137 -8.70 -7.45 0.05
CA LYS A 137 -7.84 -7.18 -1.12
C LYS A 137 -8.15 -5.85 -1.82
N GLU A 138 -9.42 -5.47 -1.88
CA GLU A 138 -9.83 -4.18 -2.45
C GLU A 138 -9.44 -3.01 -1.54
N LEU A 139 -9.55 -3.20 -0.22
CA LEU A 139 -9.09 -2.22 0.76
C LEU A 139 -7.55 -2.10 0.77
N ASP A 140 -6.81 -3.17 0.54
CA ASP A 140 -5.35 -3.16 0.41
C ASP A 140 -4.89 -2.29 -0.75
N LYS A 141 -5.66 -2.22 -1.85
CA LYS A 141 -5.40 -1.27 -2.95
C LYS A 141 -5.54 0.17 -2.49
N ILE A 142 -6.53 0.48 -1.66
CA ILE A 142 -6.71 1.84 -1.08
C ILE A 142 -5.57 2.16 -0.12
N VAL A 143 -5.18 1.21 0.74
CA VAL A 143 -4.02 1.36 1.63
C VAL A 143 -2.78 1.70 0.81
N THR A 144 -2.55 0.96 -0.27
CA THR A 144 -1.39 1.16 -1.14
C THR A 144 -1.45 2.52 -1.86
N LEU A 145 -2.61 2.90 -2.39
CA LEU A 145 -2.85 4.22 -2.96
C LEU A 145 -2.55 5.35 -1.97
N LEU A 146 -3.01 5.23 -0.72
CA LEU A 146 -2.78 6.23 0.32
C LEU A 146 -1.33 6.26 0.82
N LYS A 147 -0.62 5.13 0.83
CA LYS A 147 0.83 5.05 1.11
C LYS A 147 1.66 5.68 0.02
N ASN A 148 1.27 5.50 -1.24
CA ASN A 148 1.96 6.08 -2.40
C ASN A 148 1.69 7.57 -2.58
N ASN A 149 0.61 8.10 -1.98
CA ASN A 149 0.23 9.51 -2.09
C ASN A 149 0.02 10.11 -0.69
N PRO A 150 1.04 10.24 0.17
CA PRO A 150 0.87 10.74 1.54
C PRO A 150 0.28 12.15 1.65
N GLY A 151 0.33 12.96 0.59
CA GLY A 151 -0.29 14.29 0.54
C GLY A 151 -1.83 14.32 0.51
N ILE A 152 -2.52 13.21 0.22
CA ILE A 152 -3.98 13.24 0.01
C ILE A 152 -4.79 12.92 1.28
N GLN A 153 -5.97 13.52 1.41
CA GLN A 153 -6.98 13.19 2.42
C GLN A 153 -8.27 12.76 1.72
N VAL A 154 -8.90 11.71 2.23
CA VAL A 154 -10.02 11.03 1.55
C VAL A 154 -11.21 10.79 2.48
N GLU A 155 -12.38 10.65 1.89
CA GLU A 155 -13.59 10.09 2.51
C GLU A 155 -13.87 8.74 1.89
N LEU A 156 -14.17 7.75 2.73
CA LEU A 156 -14.71 6.47 2.32
C LEU A 156 -16.21 6.46 2.61
N GLY A 157 -17.01 6.59 1.55
CA GLY A 157 -18.45 6.65 1.61
C GLY A 157 -19.09 5.32 1.27
N SER A 158 -20.03 4.83 2.07
CA SER A 158 -20.81 3.61 1.77
C SER A 158 -22.28 3.94 1.53
N HIS A 159 -22.91 3.18 0.64
CA HIS A 159 -24.29 3.36 0.21
C HIS A 159 -25.08 2.04 0.27
N THR A 160 -26.39 2.12 0.44
CA THR A 160 -27.31 0.98 0.37
C THR A 160 -28.19 1.04 -0.88
N ASP A 161 -28.90 -0.05 -1.16
CA ASP A 161 -30.05 0.00 -2.06
C ASP A 161 -31.30 0.51 -1.32
N SER A 162 -32.38 0.78 -2.06
CA SER A 162 -33.62 1.36 -1.53
C SER A 162 -34.51 0.37 -0.77
N ARG A 163 -34.04 -0.82 -0.42
CA ARG A 163 -34.87 -1.80 0.29
C ARG A 163 -34.55 -1.69 1.78
N GLY A 164 -35.58 -1.44 2.58
CA GLY A 164 -35.45 -1.30 4.02
C GLY A 164 -36.02 0.02 4.51
N ASN A 165 -35.79 0.34 5.78
CA ASN A 165 -36.11 1.65 6.35
C ASN A 165 -34.89 2.58 6.21
N ASP A 166 -35.12 3.86 5.92
CA ASP A 166 -34.09 4.90 5.76
C ASP A 166 -33.09 4.92 6.93
N GLU A 167 -33.60 4.90 8.17
CA GLU A 167 -32.75 4.95 9.37
C GLU A 167 -31.83 3.71 9.46
N TYR A 168 -32.38 2.54 9.17
CA TYR A 168 -31.62 1.30 9.12
C TYR A 168 -30.58 1.32 7.99
N ASN A 169 -30.94 1.83 6.81
CA ASN A 169 -30.03 1.94 5.68
C ASN A 169 -28.89 2.93 5.95
N LEU A 170 -29.19 4.04 6.62
CA LEU A 170 -28.19 5.00 7.06
C LEU A 170 -27.22 4.36 8.05
N GLU A 171 -27.71 3.71 9.10
CA GLU A 171 -26.89 3.02 10.10
C GLU A 171 -26.02 1.91 9.46
N LEU A 172 -26.61 1.09 8.59
CA LEU A 172 -25.91 0.01 7.89
C LEU A 172 -24.76 0.57 7.04
N SER A 173 -25.01 1.64 6.29
CA SER A 173 -23.98 2.28 5.48
C SER A 173 -22.87 2.89 6.33
N ASP A 174 -23.20 3.51 7.47
CA ASP A 174 -22.23 4.15 8.36
C ASP A 174 -21.31 3.11 9.01
N ASN A 175 -21.88 2.01 9.50
CA ASN A 175 -21.13 0.89 10.05
C ASN A 175 -20.18 0.25 9.01
N ARG A 176 -20.62 0.12 7.76
CA ARG A 176 -19.80 -0.39 6.65
C ARG A 176 -18.62 0.52 6.33
N ALA A 177 -18.86 1.82 6.27
CA ALA A 177 -17.81 2.82 6.04
C ALA A 177 -16.80 2.82 7.19
N LYS A 178 -17.27 2.80 8.44
CA LYS A 178 -16.41 2.74 9.65
C LYS A 178 -15.53 1.50 9.64
N ALA A 179 -16.09 0.32 9.42
CA ALA A 179 -15.31 -0.93 9.39
C ALA A 179 -14.20 -0.86 8.33
N ALA A 180 -14.51 -0.39 7.13
CA ALA A 180 -13.52 -0.26 6.06
C ALA A 180 -12.41 0.77 6.40
N VAL A 181 -12.77 1.89 7.03
CA VAL A 181 -11.78 2.88 7.51
C VAL A 181 -10.90 2.31 8.62
N GLU A 182 -11.48 1.59 9.59
CA GLU A 182 -10.73 0.92 10.65
C GLU A 182 -9.71 -0.08 10.10
N TYR A 183 -10.08 -0.83 9.07
CA TYR A 183 -9.16 -1.72 8.37
C TYR A 183 -7.99 -0.96 7.73
N ILE A 184 -8.27 0.14 7.04
CA ILE A 184 -7.25 0.96 6.40
C ILE A 184 -6.30 1.57 7.45
N ILE A 185 -6.83 2.06 8.57
CA ILE A 185 -6.05 2.59 9.70
C ILE A 185 -5.15 1.50 10.30
N LYS A 186 -5.70 0.31 10.55
CA LYS A 186 -4.95 -0.85 11.08
C LYS A 186 -3.78 -1.25 10.16
N ASN A 187 -3.88 -0.98 8.86
CA ASN A 187 -2.83 -1.24 7.88
C ASN A 187 -1.84 -0.07 7.68
N GLY A 188 -1.84 0.91 8.59
CA GLY A 188 -0.79 1.92 8.72
C GLY A 188 -1.11 3.28 8.08
N ILE A 189 -2.37 3.57 7.79
CA ILE A 189 -2.80 4.91 7.34
C ILE A 189 -3.19 5.76 8.56
N ASP A 190 -2.68 7.00 8.62
CA ASP A 190 -3.05 7.96 9.66
C ASP A 190 -4.57 8.26 9.63
N LYS A 191 -5.22 8.16 10.79
CA LYS A 191 -6.66 8.44 10.96
C LYS A 191 -7.10 9.82 10.46
N ASN A 192 -6.21 10.82 10.48
CA ASN A 192 -6.50 12.18 10.03
C ASN A 192 -6.52 12.30 8.49
N ARG A 193 -6.18 11.23 7.78
CA ARG A 193 -6.18 11.18 6.32
C ARG A 193 -7.41 10.51 5.72
N ILE A 194 -8.23 9.85 6.54
CA ILE A 194 -9.38 9.10 6.06
C ILE A 194 -10.59 9.30 6.96
N LEU A 195 -11.71 9.71 6.37
CA LEU A 195 -13.01 9.84 7.05
C LEU A 195 -13.96 8.75 6.56
N SER A 196 -14.83 8.25 7.44
CA SER A 196 -15.95 7.38 7.06
C SER A 196 -17.23 8.17 6.92
N LYS A 197 -18.09 7.79 5.97
CA LYS A 197 -19.42 8.39 5.78
C LYS A 197 -20.45 7.36 5.34
N GLY A 198 -21.50 7.16 6.14
CA GLY A 198 -22.72 6.48 5.70
C GLY A 198 -23.65 7.41 4.93
N TYR A 199 -24.07 7.02 3.72
CA TYR A 199 -25.04 7.76 2.92
C TYR A 199 -26.43 7.12 2.89
N GLY A 200 -26.57 5.89 3.39
CA GLY A 200 -27.77 5.08 3.24
C GLY A 200 -28.18 4.99 1.78
N GLU A 201 -29.47 5.16 1.54
CA GLU A 201 -30.06 5.20 0.19
C GLU A 201 -30.23 6.61 -0.37
N THR A 202 -29.71 7.64 0.29
CA THR A 202 -29.93 9.05 -0.13
C THR A 202 -29.28 9.42 -1.46
N LYS A 203 -28.37 8.57 -1.96
CA LYS A 203 -27.59 8.78 -3.20
C LYS A 203 -27.65 7.56 -4.11
N LEU A 204 -28.86 7.21 -4.58
CA LEU A 204 -29.05 6.16 -5.59
C LEU A 204 -28.44 6.59 -6.94
N THR A 205 -27.92 5.61 -7.68
CA THR A 205 -27.28 5.82 -9.01
C THR A 205 -28.19 5.44 -10.17
N ASN A 206 -29.39 4.95 -9.87
CA ASN A 206 -30.36 4.48 -10.85
C ASN A 206 -31.79 4.76 -10.34
N ARG A 207 -32.79 4.34 -11.12
CA ARG A 207 -34.21 4.57 -10.81
C ARG A 207 -34.76 3.74 -9.62
N CYS A 208 -33.95 2.87 -8.99
CA CYS A 208 -34.39 1.93 -7.96
C CYS A 208 -34.53 2.61 -6.60
N LYS A 209 -35.52 3.48 -6.51
CA LYS A 209 -36.03 4.10 -5.29
C LYS A 209 -37.20 3.30 -4.72
N ASP A 210 -37.69 3.69 -3.54
CA ASP A 210 -38.83 3.07 -2.90
C ASP A 210 -40.05 2.89 -3.80
N GLY A 211 -40.65 1.70 -3.73
CA GLY A 211 -41.81 1.31 -4.52
C GLY A 211 -41.52 1.00 -5.99
N VAL A 212 -40.28 1.16 -6.48
CA VAL A 212 -39.91 0.81 -7.85
C VAL A 212 -39.40 -0.63 -7.92
N VAL A 213 -40.04 -1.45 -8.75
CA VAL A 213 -39.56 -2.81 -9.02
C VAL A 213 -38.27 -2.76 -9.84
N CYS A 214 -37.21 -3.31 -9.28
CA CYS A 214 -35.89 -3.37 -9.89
C CYS A 214 -35.32 -4.78 -9.87
N SER A 215 -34.39 -5.04 -10.78
CA SER A 215 -33.62 -6.27 -10.75
C SER A 215 -32.56 -6.26 -9.64
N GLU A 216 -32.12 -7.44 -9.21
CA GLU A 216 -31.08 -7.55 -8.18
C GLU A 216 -29.76 -6.89 -8.63
N ALA A 217 -29.44 -6.95 -9.93
CA ALA A 217 -28.26 -6.28 -10.48
C ALA A 217 -28.33 -4.76 -10.31
N GLU A 218 -29.52 -4.16 -10.45
CA GLU A 218 -29.70 -2.72 -10.27
C GLU A 218 -29.63 -2.31 -8.79
N HIS A 219 -30.16 -3.12 -7.88
CA HIS A 219 -29.94 -2.91 -6.45
C HIS A 219 -28.47 -3.07 -6.07
N GLN A 220 -27.77 -4.07 -6.62
CA GLN A 220 -26.33 -4.27 -6.39
C GLN A 220 -25.48 -3.08 -6.84
N ASN A 221 -25.89 -2.34 -7.87
CA ASN A 221 -25.19 -1.12 -8.28
C ASN A 221 -25.22 -0.03 -7.22
N ASN A 222 -26.29 0.05 -6.42
CA ASN A 222 -26.42 1.04 -5.35
C ASN A 222 -25.67 0.63 -4.07
N ARG A 223 -25.53 -0.68 -3.81
CA ARG A 223 -24.71 -1.25 -2.73
C ARG A 223 -23.22 -1.14 -3.08
N ARG A 224 -22.65 0.03 -2.85
CA ARG A 224 -21.28 0.37 -3.26
C ARG A 224 -20.57 1.17 -2.19
N THR A 225 -19.25 1.18 -2.30
CA THR A 225 -18.38 2.07 -1.55
C THR A 225 -17.61 2.95 -2.53
N GLU A 226 -17.41 4.20 -2.15
CA GLU A 226 -16.82 5.25 -2.95
C GLU A 226 -15.70 5.91 -2.16
N LEU A 227 -14.61 6.24 -2.85
CA LEU A 227 -13.49 7.02 -2.33
C LEU A 227 -13.60 8.44 -2.87
N LYS A 228 -13.74 9.44 -2.01
CA LYS A 228 -13.80 10.85 -2.41
C LYS A 228 -12.58 11.61 -1.91
N ILE A 229 -11.94 12.40 -2.78
CA ILE A 229 -10.81 13.23 -2.38
C ILE A 229 -11.32 14.49 -1.66
N LEU A 230 -10.89 14.68 -0.41
CA LEU A 230 -11.27 15.83 0.42
C LEU A 230 -10.20 16.92 0.45
N GLY A 231 -8.93 16.54 0.35
CA GLY A 231 -7.81 17.46 0.46
C GLY A 231 -6.59 16.96 -0.27
N ILE A 232 -5.84 17.89 -0.85
CA ILE A 232 -4.56 17.64 -1.51
C ILE A 232 -3.56 18.59 -0.84
N LYS A 233 -2.58 18.03 -0.15
CA LYS A 233 -1.46 18.73 0.47
C LYS A 233 -0.17 18.35 -0.25
N LYS A 234 0.90 19.12 0.00
CA LYS A 234 2.24 18.78 -0.50
C LYS A 234 2.63 17.38 -0.04
N ASP A 235 3.10 16.56 -0.97
CA ASP A 235 3.52 15.21 -0.65
C ASP A 235 4.92 15.26 -0.01
N PRO A 236 5.13 14.66 1.18
CA PRO A 236 6.46 14.62 1.82
C PRO A 236 7.51 13.85 1.00
N ASN A 237 7.10 13.09 -0.01
CA ASN A 237 7.99 12.35 -0.90
C ASN A 237 8.24 13.07 -2.24
N ASP A 238 7.63 14.23 -2.51
CA ASP A 238 7.84 14.98 -3.76
C ASP A 238 9.32 15.33 -4.00
N GLU A 239 10.04 15.64 -2.93
CA GLU A 239 11.46 16.06 -2.97
C GLU A 239 12.44 14.88 -2.87
N LYS A 240 11.95 13.67 -2.56
CA LYS A 240 12.80 12.48 -2.36
C LYS A 240 13.02 11.71 -3.65
N THR A 241 14.17 11.07 -3.76
CA THR A 241 14.43 10.07 -4.81
C THR A 241 13.73 8.75 -4.49
N LEU A 242 13.50 7.92 -5.50
CA LEU A 242 12.97 6.56 -5.30
C LEU A 242 13.89 5.73 -4.40
N GLU A 243 15.20 5.83 -4.55
CA GLU A 243 16.18 5.17 -3.69
C GLU A 243 16.03 5.58 -2.22
N GLU A 244 15.90 6.87 -1.93
CA GLU A 244 15.69 7.35 -0.55
C GLU A 244 14.40 6.78 0.04
N ILE A 245 13.30 6.80 -0.72
CA ILE A 245 12.01 6.28 -0.30
C ILE A 245 12.11 4.79 0.02
N ILE A 246 12.64 3.98 -0.90
CA ILE A 246 12.80 2.54 -0.70
C ILE A 246 13.74 2.25 0.49
N ARG A 247 14.79 3.04 0.65
CA ARG A 247 15.70 2.91 1.79
C ARG A 247 14.99 3.13 3.12
N TYR A 248 14.15 4.17 3.25
CA TYR A 248 13.35 4.39 4.45
C TYR A 248 12.34 3.25 4.67
N GLU A 249 11.63 2.82 3.63
CA GLU A 249 10.71 1.67 3.71
C GLU A 249 11.39 0.39 4.21
N ASN A 250 12.62 0.13 3.74
CA ASN A 250 13.40 -1.03 4.18
C ASN A 250 13.88 -0.90 5.62
N ILE A 251 14.18 0.32 6.09
CA ILE A 251 14.48 0.57 7.51
C ILE A 251 13.23 0.29 8.36
N ASP A 252 12.07 0.80 7.97
CA ASP A 252 10.81 0.60 8.70
C ASP A 252 10.44 -0.89 8.79
N LYS A 253 10.63 -1.64 7.70
CA LYS A 253 10.44 -3.12 7.70
C LYS A 253 11.37 -3.81 8.69
N LYS A 254 12.66 -3.46 8.67
CA LYS A 254 13.66 -4.03 9.60
C LYS A 254 13.34 -3.66 11.06
N LEU A 255 12.89 -2.44 11.32
CA LEU A 255 12.47 -2.01 12.65
C LEU A 255 11.26 -2.82 13.14
N ALA A 256 10.24 -3.01 12.29
CA ALA A 256 9.07 -3.82 12.63
C ALA A 256 9.42 -5.30 12.88
N GLU A 257 10.41 -5.86 12.16
CA GLU A 257 10.93 -7.20 12.44
C GLU A 257 11.60 -7.28 13.82
N ILE A 258 12.32 -6.24 14.23
CA ILE A 258 12.99 -6.16 15.54
C ILE A 258 11.98 -5.98 16.69
N GLU A 259 10.94 -5.15 16.52
CA GLU A 259 9.91 -4.96 17.55
C GLU A 259 9.13 -6.25 17.87
N ASN A 260 9.04 -7.16 16.90
CA ASN A 260 8.44 -8.48 17.09
C ASN A 260 9.41 -9.51 17.72
N GLN A 261 10.65 -9.13 18.02
CA GLN A 261 11.60 -9.98 18.74
C GLN A 261 11.41 -9.85 20.25
N LYS A 262 11.62 -10.95 20.97
CA LYS A 262 11.54 -10.96 22.43
C LYS A 262 12.71 -10.19 23.02
N THR A 263 12.41 -9.17 23.80
CA THR A 263 13.38 -8.46 24.64
C THR A 263 13.80 -9.35 25.81
N ILE A 264 15.11 -9.40 26.09
CA ILE A 264 15.64 -10.01 27.30
C ILE A 264 15.86 -8.88 28.30
N GLU A 265 15.07 -8.85 29.36
CA GLU A 265 15.31 -7.94 30.49
C GLU A 265 16.49 -8.46 31.30
N VAL A 266 17.52 -7.63 31.46
CA VAL A 266 18.68 -7.92 32.30
C VAL A 266 18.50 -7.16 33.60
N VAL A 267 18.48 -7.87 34.72
CA VAL A 267 18.33 -7.25 36.05
C VAL A 267 19.62 -6.49 36.39
N GLU A 268 19.49 -5.36 37.08
CA GLU A 268 20.64 -4.56 37.52
C GLU A 268 21.60 -5.41 38.37
N GLY A 269 22.86 -5.50 37.95
CA GLY A 269 23.89 -6.34 38.58
C GLY A 269 24.01 -7.77 38.04
N GLN A 270 23.14 -8.19 37.12
CA GLN A 270 23.23 -9.48 36.45
C GLN A 270 24.28 -9.46 35.33
N ASP A 271 25.11 -10.51 35.24
CA ASP A 271 26.06 -10.66 34.14
C ASP A 271 25.32 -10.85 32.81
N ILE A 272 25.69 -10.05 31.81
CA ILE A 272 25.02 -10.02 30.51
C ILE A 272 25.18 -11.38 29.79
N LYS A 273 26.33 -12.04 29.90
CA LYS A 273 26.55 -13.35 29.25
C LYS A 273 25.72 -14.42 29.93
N GLU A 274 25.56 -14.36 31.24
CA GLU A 274 24.69 -15.26 32.00
C GLU A 274 23.21 -15.05 31.65
N ALA A 275 22.75 -13.79 31.58
CA ALA A 275 21.39 -13.47 31.16
C ALA A 275 21.07 -13.99 29.76
N ILE A 276 22.01 -13.86 28.82
CA ILE A 276 21.93 -14.39 27.47
C ILE A 276 21.85 -15.93 27.47
N ASN A 277 22.77 -16.60 28.15
CA ASN A 277 22.80 -18.06 28.21
C ASN A 277 21.53 -18.65 28.84
N ASN A 278 20.99 -17.98 29.87
CA ASN A 278 19.74 -18.39 30.52
C ASN A 278 18.55 -18.21 29.57
N ALA A 279 18.47 -17.08 28.85
CA ALA A 279 17.43 -16.84 27.86
C ALA A 279 17.48 -17.86 26.71
N GLU A 280 18.68 -18.19 26.22
CA GLU A 280 18.87 -19.26 25.23
C GLU A 280 18.39 -20.62 25.74
N THR A 281 18.70 -20.95 26.98
CA THR A 281 18.31 -22.22 27.61
C THR A 281 16.78 -22.32 27.73
N ILE A 282 16.12 -21.23 28.14
CA ILE A 282 14.65 -21.14 28.22
C ILE A 282 14.03 -21.25 26.82
N ALA A 283 14.61 -20.59 25.81
CA ALA A 283 14.12 -20.65 24.44
C ALA A 283 14.23 -22.06 23.84
N LYS A 284 15.33 -22.78 24.12
CA LYS A 284 15.51 -24.20 23.74
C LYS A 284 14.50 -25.11 24.45
N GLN A 285 14.32 -24.95 25.76
CA GLN A 285 13.36 -25.75 26.55
C GLN A 285 11.90 -25.55 26.12
N LYS A 286 11.52 -24.32 25.74
CA LYS A 286 10.17 -24.00 25.27
C LYS A 286 9.97 -24.23 23.77
N ASN A 287 10.96 -24.82 23.10
CA ASN A 287 10.96 -25.12 21.66
C ASN A 287 10.72 -23.90 20.76
N TRP A 288 11.23 -22.73 21.17
CA TRP A 288 11.04 -21.45 20.49
C TRP A 288 12.03 -21.21 19.34
N LEU A 289 13.07 -22.05 19.21
CA LEU A 289 14.08 -21.94 18.16
C LEU A 289 13.82 -23.00 17.08
N LYS A 290 13.27 -22.57 15.93
CA LYS A 290 13.37 -23.38 14.71
C LYS A 290 14.81 -23.37 14.20
N SER A 291 15.23 -24.49 13.64
CA SER A 291 16.59 -24.98 13.36
C SER A 291 17.53 -24.11 12.49
N SER A 292 17.21 -22.84 12.24
CA SER A 292 18.06 -21.94 11.45
C SER A 292 18.13 -20.49 11.95
N CYS A 293 17.59 -20.17 13.14
CA CYS A 293 17.71 -18.84 13.72
C CYS A 293 19.03 -18.72 14.50
N GLN A 294 20.04 -18.05 13.93
CA GLN A 294 21.21 -17.61 14.70
C GLN A 294 20.80 -16.43 15.59
N LEU A 295 21.02 -16.53 16.91
CA LEU A 295 20.90 -15.37 17.80
C LEU A 295 22.07 -14.41 17.52
N ASN A 296 21.78 -13.27 16.92
CA ASN A 296 22.74 -12.18 16.80
C ASN A 296 22.68 -11.31 18.06
N PHE A 297 23.67 -11.46 18.93
CA PHE A 297 23.83 -10.60 20.12
C PHE A 297 24.77 -9.44 19.81
N ILE A 298 24.33 -8.20 20.06
CA ILE A 298 25.16 -7.00 20.00
C ILE A 298 25.12 -6.33 21.39
N THR A 299 26.29 -6.19 22.02
CA THR A 299 26.47 -5.59 23.36
C THR A 299 26.99 -4.16 23.21
N ILE A 300 26.34 -3.17 23.84
CA ILE A 300 26.90 -1.81 24.02
C ILE A 300 27.02 -1.53 25.52
N MET A 301 28.22 -1.16 25.96
CA MET A 301 28.47 -0.64 27.31
C MET A 301 28.54 0.88 27.22
N ASN A 302 27.72 1.59 27.98
CA ASN A 302 27.99 2.99 28.30
C ASN A 302 28.02 3.16 29.82
N SER A 303 29.20 3.52 30.31
CA SER A 303 29.43 3.89 31.70
C SER A 303 28.93 5.31 31.94
N THR A 304 27.87 5.45 32.74
CA THR A 304 27.84 6.28 33.97
C THR A 304 26.41 6.34 34.51
N GLN A 305 26.26 5.78 35.71
CA GLN A 305 25.17 5.85 36.70
C GLN A 305 23.94 6.73 36.37
N VAL A 306 22.76 6.10 36.27
CA VAL A 306 21.67 6.03 37.27
C VAL A 306 20.42 5.49 36.56
N GLY A 307 19.89 4.34 37.03
CA GLY A 307 18.47 3.97 36.95
C GLY A 307 17.86 3.66 35.58
N ILE A 308 17.48 2.39 35.39
CA ILE A 308 16.67 1.84 34.29
C ILE A 308 17.42 1.74 32.95
N ILE A 309 18.12 0.62 32.73
CA ILE A 309 18.62 0.25 31.41
C ILE A 309 17.60 -0.67 30.75
N ALA A 310 16.63 -0.07 30.05
CA ALA A 310 15.86 -0.77 29.05
C ALA A 310 16.77 -1.00 27.82
N ILE A 311 17.08 -2.25 27.51
CA ILE A 311 17.83 -2.62 26.30
C ILE A 311 16.88 -2.51 25.10
N LEU A 312 16.84 -1.33 24.50
CA LEU A 312 16.29 -1.07 23.16
C LEU A 312 17.47 -0.80 22.22
N LEU A 313 17.65 -1.66 21.22
CA LEU A 313 18.60 -1.45 20.13
C LEU A 313 18.20 -0.21 19.32
N LYS A 314 18.89 0.91 19.53
CA LYS A 314 18.93 2.01 18.55
C LYS A 314 20.06 1.72 17.57
N LEU A 315 19.73 1.54 16.29
CA LEU A 315 20.66 1.24 15.21
C LEU A 315 21.92 2.12 15.24
N MET A 316 23.08 1.52 15.49
CA MET A 316 24.33 1.93 14.84
C MET A 316 24.21 1.56 13.35
N PHE A 317 23.47 2.37 12.59
CA PHE A 317 23.61 2.48 11.13
C PHE A 317 23.19 3.88 10.66
N LEU A 318 23.62 4.91 11.41
CA LEU A 318 23.51 6.32 10.99
C LEU A 318 24.78 7.13 11.31
N ASN A 319 25.96 6.49 11.33
CA ASN A 319 27.23 7.22 11.42
C ASN A 319 28.32 6.72 10.45
N LEU A 320 27.90 6.12 9.34
CA LEU A 320 28.78 5.78 8.20
C LEU A 320 28.27 6.30 6.85
N LEU A 321 27.26 7.18 6.86
CA LEU A 321 26.80 7.89 5.65
C LEU A 321 26.85 9.42 5.79
N ILE A 322 27.72 9.93 6.68
CA ILE A 322 28.07 11.36 6.72
C ILE A 322 29.56 11.61 6.40
N GLN A 323 30.41 10.58 6.23
CA GLN A 323 31.74 10.76 5.63
C GLN A 323 32.16 9.54 4.80
N ASN A 324 31.74 9.54 3.53
CA ASN A 324 32.55 9.31 2.32
C ASN A 324 31.61 9.23 1.12
#